data_AF-A0A6M3HIC2-F1
#
_entry.id   AF-A0A6M3HIC2-F1
#
_cell.length_a   1.000
_cell.length_b   1.000
_cell.length_c   1.000
_cell.angle_alpha   90.00
_cell.angle_beta   90.00
_cell.angle_gamma   90.00
#
_symmetry.space_group_name_H-M   'P 1'
#
loop_
_entity.id
_entity.type
_entity.pdbx_description
1 polymer ?
#
loop_
_entity_poly.entity_id
_entity_poly.type
_entity_poly.pdbx_seq_one_letter_code
_entity_poly.pdbx_strand_id
1 'polypeptide(L)'
;MIYVHTRTGADVLETLKAYSDELHDLMLRKPHWPLLDRLISRETEMMPVWGNIAQQRLSWQQCHTLLEQIFFAGAYGTKDRNSRLKADYRRLTDLNKKIALQAAALSALLTEQDQILNRNAFLLERTTHIVDLIEAASEKNGHYRSYVREPLDALRNQYDGKYWPSLEQILDVAALEIPEAEFLRRSEEAIVDGRGEAVPDYMRELFGCIETARESYWKLPAGFTLSDASLAMLVTVSLDIDNISNDRVKMIRTRLHKEGFPGAWTTSRRSSPRQTVAGERGANPSPDKSKGP
;
A
#
# COMPACT_ATOMS: atom_id res chain seq x y z
N MET A 1 -20.44 28.04 2.63
CA MET A 1 -20.09 26.95 1.70
C MET A 1 -21.32 26.08 1.51
N ILE A 2 -21.97 26.14 0.35
CA ILE A 2 -23.08 25.24 0.01
C ILE A 2 -22.42 23.92 -0.41
N TYR A 3 -22.53 22.90 0.43
CA TYR A 3 -22.07 21.56 0.06
C TYR A 3 -22.97 21.04 -1.05
N VAL A 4 -22.51 21.17 -2.30
CA VAL A 4 -23.15 20.49 -3.43
C VAL A 4 -22.97 18.99 -3.16
N HIS A 5 -24.07 18.31 -2.91
CA HIS A 5 -24.06 16.86 -2.73
C HIS A 5 -24.07 16.23 -4.11
N THR A 6 -23.33 15.14 -4.29
CA THR A 6 -23.47 14.31 -5.50
C THR A 6 -24.74 13.47 -5.35
N ARG A 7 -25.83 13.93 -5.98
CA ARG A 7 -27.18 13.37 -5.83
C ARG A 7 -27.51 12.36 -6.92
N THR A 8 -26.88 12.47 -8.08
CA THR A 8 -27.10 11.60 -9.23
C THR A 8 -25.79 11.00 -9.75
N GLY A 9 -25.91 9.93 -10.54
CA GLY A 9 -24.73 9.38 -11.24
C GLY A 9 -24.12 10.37 -12.24
N ALA A 10 -24.92 11.28 -12.80
CA ALA A 10 -24.40 12.33 -13.67
C ALA A 10 -23.54 13.33 -12.89
N ASP A 11 -23.91 13.68 -11.66
CA ASP A 11 -23.12 14.58 -10.80
C ASP A 11 -21.76 13.95 -10.45
N VAL A 12 -21.74 12.62 -10.23
CA VAL A 12 -20.50 11.86 -9.98
C VAL A 12 -19.62 11.87 -11.22
N LEU A 13 -20.20 11.65 -12.41
CA LEU A 13 -19.47 11.70 -13.67
C LEU A 13 -18.94 13.11 -13.98
N GLU A 14 -19.72 14.16 -13.70
CA GLU A 14 -19.28 15.55 -13.83
C GLU A 14 -18.10 15.85 -12.90
N THR A 15 -18.14 15.33 -11.67
CA THR A 15 -17.00 15.42 -10.74
C THR A 15 -15.77 14.72 -11.29
N LEU A 16 -15.91 13.55 -11.92
CA LEU A 16 -14.80 12.84 -12.57
C LEU A 16 -14.24 13.61 -13.77
N LYS A 17 -15.11 14.22 -14.58
CA LYS A 17 -14.70 15.07 -15.73
C LYS A 17 -13.92 16.28 -15.24
N ALA A 18 -14.41 16.98 -14.21
CA ALA A 18 -13.69 18.11 -13.61
C ALA A 18 -12.32 17.71 -13.06
N TYR A 19 -12.21 16.56 -12.38
CA TYR A 19 -10.92 16.01 -11.93
C TYR A 19 -9.99 15.70 -13.11
N SER A 20 -10.53 15.13 -14.19
CA SER A 20 -9.77 14.86 -15.40
C SER A 20 -9.23 16.16 -16.02
N ASP A 21 -10.06 17.18 -16.16
CA ASP A 21 -9.67 18.47 -16.73
C ASP A 21 -8.55 19.12 -15.91
N GLU A 22 -8.67 19.12 -14.58
CA GLU A 22 -7.62 19.63 -13.68
C GLU A 22 -6.27 18.90 -13.88
N LEU A 23 -6.29 17.57 -14.00
CA LEU A 23 -5.07 16.79 -14.24
C LEU A 23 -4.44 17.09 -15.60
N HIS A 24 -5.26 17.35 -16.62
CA HIS A 24 -4.78 17.71 -17.96
C HIS A 24 -4.16 19.11 -17.97
N ASP A 25 -4.85 20.09 -17.37
CA ASP A 25 -4.38 21.47 -17.27
C ASP A 25 -3.04 21.56 -16.52
N LEU A 26 -2.89 20.79 -15.45
CA LEU A 26 -1.66 20.73 -14.65
C LEU A 26 -0.59 19.79 -15.25
N MET A 27 -0.87 19.13 -16.37
CA MET A 27 0.01 18.14 -17.02
C MET A 27 0.45 17.00 -16.07
N LEU A 28 -0.39 16.67 -15.09
CA LEU A 28 -0.09 15.67 -14.07
C LEU A 28 -0.53 14.28 -14.52
N ARG A 29 0.28 13.26 -14.20
CA ARG A 29 -0.05 11.84 -14.38
C ARG A 29 -0.43 11.46 -15.82
N LYS A 30 0.14 12.17 -16.81
CA LYS A 30 -0.04 11.96 -18.25
C LYS A 30 -0.01 10.49 -18.71
N PRO A 31 0.88 9.61 -18.20
CA PRO A 31 0.87 8.19 -18.59
C PRO A 31 -0.44 7.44 -18.26
N HIS A 32 -1.27 7.98 -17.38
CA HIS A 32 -2.50 7.35 -16.90
C HIS A 32 -3.78 8.01 -17.41
N TRP A 33 -3.71 9.09 -18.21
CA TRP A 33 -4.89 9.71 -18.82
C TRP A 33 -5.80 8.75 -19.59
N PRO A 34 -5.29 7.75 -20.35
CA PRO A 34 -6.16 6.79 -21.02
C PRO A 34 -7.12 6.02 -20.10
N LEU A 35 -6.79 5.89 -18.80
CA LEU A 35 -7.71 5.32 -17.82
C LEU A 35 -8.89 6.24 -17.53
N LEU A 36 -8.65 7.55 -17.38
CA LEU A 36 -9.72 8.53 -17.18
C LEU A 36 -10.61 8.60 -18.42
N ASP A 37 -9.99 8.66 -19.59
CA ASP A 37 -10.71 8.63 -20.87
C ASP A 37 -11.60 7.40 -20.97
N ARG A 38 -11.11 6.23 -20.54
CA ARG A 38 -11.90 4.99 -20.54
C ARG A 38 -13.03 5.00 -19.51
N LEU A 39 -12.78 5.48 -18.29
CA LEU A 39 -13.82 5.63 -17.25
C LEU A 39 -14.92 6.60 -17.66
N ILE A 40 -14.59 7.64 -18.44
CA ILE A 40 -15.52 8.65 -18.94
C ILE A 40 -16.24 8.18 -20.21
N SER A 41 -15.51 7.65 -21.21
CA SER A 41 -16.08 7.27 -22.52
C SER A 41 -16.97 6.02 -22.46
N ARG A 42 -16.73 5.10 -21.51
CA ARG A 42 -17.63 3.95 -21.23
C ARG A 42 -18.78 4.34 -20.30
N GLU A 43 -19.36 5.52 -20.53
CA GLU A 43 -20.39 6.14 -19.69
C GLU A 43 -21.58 5.19 -19.47
N THR A 44 -22.11 4.57 -20.52
CA THR A 44 -23.27 3.66 -20.43
C THR A 44 -23.05 2.50 -19.47
N GLU A 45 -21.85 1.94 -19.47
CA GLU A 45 -21.46 0.84 -18.58
C GLU A 45 -21.17 1.32 -17.16
N MET A 46 -20.59 2.51 -17.03
CA MET A 46 -20.18 3.09 -15.75
C MET A 46 -21.31 3.81 -15.00
N MET A 47 -22.39 4.23 -15.68
CA MET A 47 -23.51 4.93 -15.05
C MET A 47 -24.14 4.19 -13.86
N PRO A 48 -24.33 2.86 -13.88
CA PRO A 48 -24.73 2.10 -12.69
C PRO A 48 -23.74 2.19 -11.52
N VAL A 49 -22.43 2.27 -11.79
CA VAL A 49 -21.39 2.50 -10.76
C VAL A 49 -21.57 3.88 -10.15
N TRP A 50 -21.68 4.90 -10.99
CA TRP A 50 -21.88 6.28 -10.57
C TRP A 50 -23.18 6.45 -9.78
N GLY A 51 -24.26 5.79 -10.20
CA GLY A 51 -25.51 5.72 -9.46
C GLY A 51 -25.36 5.06 -8.08
N ASN A 52 -24.55 4.00 -7.96
CA ASN A 52 -24.28 3.37 -6.68
C ASN A 52 -23.44 4.28 -5.75
N ILE A 53 -22.51 5.06 -6.28
CA ILE A 53 -21.76 6.08 -5.53
C ILE A 53 -22.70 7.20 -5.08
N ALA A 54 -23.55 7.72 -5.96
CA ALA A 54 -24.52 8.78 -5.64
C ALA A 54 -25.49 8.36 -4.51
N GLN A 55 -25.88 7.08 -4.46
CA GLN A 55 -26.70 6.52 -3.38
C GLN A 55 -26.03 6.59 -2.00
N GLN A 56 -24.69 6.71 -1.95
CA GLN A 56 -23.94 6.89 -0.70
C GLN A 56 -24.03 8.32 -0.16
N ARG A 57 -24.62 9.26 -0.91
CA ARG A 57 -24.87 10.67 -0.53
C ARG A 57 -23.60 11.40 -0.09
N LEU A 58 -22.52 11.21 -0.85
CA LEU A 58 -21.24 11.85 -0.58
C LEU A 58 -21.33 13.38 -0.81
N SER A 59 -20.62 14.15 0.01
CA SER A 59 -20.30 15.53 -0.35
C SER A 59 -19.45 15.57 -1.62
N TRP A 60 -19.38 16.73 -2.27
CA TRP A 60 -18.47 16.90 -3.41
C TRP A 60 -17.02 16.51 -3.08
N GLN A 61 -16.49 16.97 -1.94
CA GLN A 61 -15.12 16.65 -1.51
C GLN A 61 -14.92 15.15 -1.31
N GLN A 62 -15.87 14.46 -0.68
CA GLN A 62 -15.82 13.02 -0.47
C GLN A 62 -15.87 12.26 -1.80
N CYS A 63 -16.75 12.68 -2.73
CA CYS A 63 -16.85 12.07 -4.04
C CYS A 63 -15.57 12.29 -4.85
N HIS A 64 -15.03 13.51 -4.83
CA HIS A 64 -13.76 13.83 -5.49
C HIS A 64 -12.62 12.96 -4.97
N THR A 65 -12.42 12.89 -3.65
CA THR A 65 -11.41 12.02 -3.05
C THR A 65 -11.61 10.55 -3.42
N LEU A 66 -12.85 10.04 -3.41
CA LEU A 66 -13.13 8.66 -3.82
C LEU A 66 -12.77 8.41 -5.29
N LEU A 67 -13.14 9.31 -6.19
CA LEU A 67 -12.88 9.17 -7.63
C LEU A 67 -11.37 9.21 -7.92
N GLU A 68 -10.63 10.08 -7.24
CA GLU A 68 -9.17 10.09 -7.27
C GLU A 68 -8.60 8.73 -6.83
N GLN A 69 -9.11 8.16 -5.73
CA GLN A 69 -8.67 6.85 -5.24
C GLN A 69 -9.03 5.70 -6.19
N ILE A 70 -10.18 5.74 -6.84
CA ILE A 70 -10.56 4.78 -7.90
C ILE A 70 -9.60 4.89 -9.09
N PHE A 71 -9.27 6.11 -9.49
CA PHE A 71 -8.29 6.35 -10.55
C PHE A 71 -6.90 5.81 -10.17
N PHE A 72 -6.43 6.01 -8.93
CA PHE A 72 -5.15 5.45 -8.47
C PHE A 72 -5.15 3.92 -8.50
N ALA A 73 -6.25 3.30 -8.07
CA ALA A 73 -6.38 1.85 -8.13
C ALA A 73 -6.27 1.31 -9.55
N GLY A 74 -6.89 1.96 -10.54
CA GLY A 74 -6.74 1.58 -11.95
C GLY A 74 -5.36 1.90 -12.53
N ALA A 75 -4.76 3.03 -12.15
CA ALA A 75 -3.47 3.46 -12.65
C ALA A 75 -2.33 2.56 -12.12
N TYR A 76 -2.49 2.03 -10.91
CA TYR A 76 -1.42 1.35 -10.19
C TYR A 76 -1.68 -0.13 -9.90
N GLY A 77 -2.93 -0.58 -9.88
CA GLY A 77 -3.31 -1.99 -9.75
C GLY A 77 -3.20 -2.80 -11.05
N THR A 78 -2.30 -2.41 -11.97
CA THR A 78 -2.14 -3.07 -13.26
C THR A 78 -1.32 -4.35 -13.16
N LYS A 79 -1.53 -5.30 -14.09
CA LYS A 79 -0.78 -6.55 -14.12
C LYS A 79 0.74 -6.31 -14.22
N ASP A 80 1.18 -5.38 -15.06
CA ASP A 80 2.60 -5.06 -15.22
C ASP A 80 3.21 -4.53 -13.93
N ARG A 81 2.58 -3.52 -13.30
CA ARG A 81 3.08 -2.95 -12.06
C ARG A 81 3.09 -3.95 -10.91
N ASN A 82 2.03 -4.74 -10.75
CA ASN A 82 1.96 -5.77 -9.71
C ASN A 82 2.99 -6.89 -9.94
N SER A 83 3.27 -7.25 -11.20
CA SER A 83 4.31 -8.22 -11.53
C SER A 83 5.71 -7.69 -11.23
N ARG A 84 5.96 -6.41 -11.53
CA ARG A 84 7.23 -5.74 -11.20
C ARG A 84 7.43 -5.65 -9.70
N LEU A 85 6.43 -5.22 -8.94
CA LEU A 85 6.47 -5.16 -7.47
C LEU A 85 6.91 -6.51 -6.87
N LYS A 86 6.33 -7.63 -7.35
CA LYS A 86 6.71 -8.98 -6.90
C LYS A 86 8.13 -9.35 -7.27
N ALA A 87 8.54 -9.04 -8.50
CA ALA A 87 9.88 -9.33 -8.98
C ALA A 87 10.93 -8.54 -8.18
N ASP A 88 10.67 -7.26 -7.94
CA ASP A 88 11.56 -6.37 -7.19
C ASP A 88 11.65 -6.79 -5.72
N TYR A 89 10.54 -7.14 -5.07
CA TYR A 89 10.56 -7.65 -3.69
C TYR A 89 11.38 -8.94 -3.54
N ARG A 90 11.17 -9.92 -4.45
CA ARG A 90 11.95 -11.16 -4.47
C ARG A 90 13.43 -10.87 -4.71
N ARG A 91 13.73 -10.02 -5.68
CA ARG A 91 15.10 -9.63 -6.01
C ARG A 91 15.78 -8.94 -4.84
N LEU A 92 15.10 -8.04 -4.15
CA LEU A 92 15.62 -7.34 -2.98
C LEU A 92 15.90 -8.32 -1.83
N THR A 93 14.96 -9.24 -1.57
CA THR A 93 15.14 -10.31 -0.57
C THR A 93 16.36 -11.19 -0.88
N ASP A 94 16.51 -11.61 -2.14
CA ASP A 94 17.66 -12.40 -2.57
C ASP A 94 18.96 -11.60 -2.53
N LEU A 95 18.90 -10.30 -2.84
CA LEU A 95 20.06 -9.42 -2.79
C LEU A 95 20.55 -9.23 -1.36
N ASN A 96 19.64 -9.01 -0.40
CA ASN A 96 19.98 -8.86 1.02
C ASN A 96 20.69 -10.12 1.55
N LYS A 97 20.17 -11.31 1.22
CA LYS A 97 20.82 -12.59 1.56
C LYS A 97 22.20 -12.73 0.91
N LYS A 98 22.34 -12.34 -0.36
CA LYS A 98 23.62 -12.39 -1.07
C LYS A 98 24.65 -11.44 -0.48
N ILE A 99 24.25 -10.23 -0.10
CA ILE A 99 25.13 -9.26 0.57
C ILE A 99 25.68 -9.86 1.86
N ALA A 100 24.81 -10.41 2.72
CA ALA A 100 25.21 -11.07 3.96
C ALA A 100 26.18 -12.24 3.73
N LEU A 101 25.88 -13.13 2.76
CA LEU A 101 26.76 -14.25 2.42
C LEU A 101 28.13 -13.80 1.89
N GLN A 102 28.18 -12.72 1.10
CA GLN A 102 29.44 -12.17 0.59
C GLN A 102 30.26 -11.50 1.70
N ALA A 103 29.61 -10.82 2.65
CA ALA A 103 30.28 -10.28 3.83
C ALA A 103 30.92 -11.40 4.66
N ALA A 104 30.19 -12.50 4.91
CA ALA A 104 30.72 -13.67 5.62
C ALA A 104 31.91 -14.30 4.89
N ALA A 105 31.80 -14.48 3.57
CA ALA A 105 32.86 -15.07 2.76
C ALA A 105 34.13 -14.20 2.78
N LEU A 106 33.99 -12.88 2.66
CA LEU A 106 35.11 -11.95 2.72
C LEU A 106 35.74 -11.94 4.13
N SER A 107 34.93 -11.95 5.19
CA SER A 107 35.42 -12.07 6.56
C SER A 107 36.27 -13.34 6.76
N ALA A 108 35.81 -14.48 6.28
CA ALA A 108 36.55 -15.74 6.38
C ALA A 108 37.90 -15.70 5.64
N LEU A 109 37.94 -15.11 4.43
CA LEU A 109 39.17 -14.93 3.67
C LEU A 109 40.17 -14.00 4.38
N LEU A 110 39.68 -12.90 4.96
CA LEU A 110 40.51 -11.97 5.73
C LEU A 110 41.05 -12.61 7.02
N THR A 111 40.23 -13.44 7.68
CA THR A 111 40.63 -14.20 8.86
C THR A 111 41.73 -15.22 8.54
N GLU A 112 41.58 -15.96 7.44
CA GLU A 112 42.62 -16.90 6.99
C GLU A 112 43.92 -16.17 6.63
N GLN A 113 43.81 -15.03 5.93
CA GLN A 113 44.97 -14.18 5.63
C GLN A 113 45.68 -13.73 6.91
N ASP A 114 44.94 -13.27 7.92
CA ASP A 114 45.50 -12.81 9.19
C ASP A 114 46.22 -13.95 9.94
N GLN A 115 45.63 -15.15 9.96
CA GLN A 115 46.28 -16.35 10.52
C GLN A 115 47.58 -16.71 9.79
N ILE A 116 47.63 -16.57 8.47
CA ILE A 116 48.84 -16.80 7.67
C ILE A 116 49.93 -15.78 7.99
N LEU A 117 49.57 -14.50 8.11
CA LEU A 117 50.51 -13.44 8.44
C LEU A 117 51.04 -13.60 9.88
N ASN A 118 50.18 -13.95 10.84
CA ASN A 118 50.58 -14.11 12.23
C ASN A 118 51.55 -15.30 12.47
N ARG A 119 51.53 -16.31 11.60
CA ARG A 119 52.41 -17.49 11.72
C ARG A 119 53.70 -17.42 10.90
N ASN A 120 53.88 -16.40 10.05
CA ASN A 120 55.00 -16.29 9.12
C ASN A 120 55.63 -14.89 9.14
N ALA A 121 56.90 -14.76 8.75
CA ALA A 121 57.56 -13.47 8.56
C ALA A 121 57.23 -12.84 7.20
N PHE A 122 55.95 -12.75 6.85
CA PHE A 122 55.49 -12.09 5.63
C PHE A 122 55.13 -10.64 5.92
N LEU A 123 55.52 -9.74 5.00
CA LEU A 123 55.10 -8.34 5.00
C LEU A 123 54.02 -8.17 3.92
N LEU A 124 52.87 -7.64 4.31
CA LEU A 124 51.78 -7.29 3.41
C LEU A 124 51.42 -5.83 3.63
N GLU A 125 51.74 -4.98 2.66
CA GLU A 125 51.31 -3.57 2.68
C GLU A 125 49.81 -3.51 2.39
N ARG A 126 49.01 -3.20 3.43
CA ARG A 126 47.57 -2.96 3.31
C ARG A 126 47.13 -1.86 4.26
N THR A 127 46.02 -1.19 3.92
CA THR A 127 45.30 -0.34 4.86
C THR A 127 44.74 -1.22 5.97
N THR A 128 45.41 -1.24 7.13
CA THR A 128 45.09 -2.14 8.25
C THR A 128 44.11 -1.52 9.24
N HIS A 129 44.10 -0.19 9.37
CA HIS A 129 43.29 0.50 10.37
C HIS A 129 41.93 0.93 9.79
N ILE A 130 40.84 0.68 10.52
CA ILE A 130 39.49 1.04 10.07
C ILE A 130 39.32 2.54 9.80
N VAL A 131 39.98 3.40 10.58
CA VAL A 131 39.98 4.86 10.35
C VAL A 131 40.64 5.23 9.02
N ASP A 132 41.69 4.51 8.60
CA ASP A 132 42.34 4.77 7.32
C ASP A 132 41.42 4.38 6.14
N LEU A 133 40.60 3.34 6.31
CA LEU A 133 39.55 2.99 5.35
C LEU A 133 38.44 4.05 5.29
N ILE A 134 38.01 4.57 6.45
CA ILE A 134 37.02 5.65 6.53
C ILE A 134 37.53 6.93 5.86
N GLU A 135 38.79 7.29 6.11
CA GLU A 135 39.46 8.43 5.49
C GLU A 135 39.45 8.31 3.96
N ALA A 136 39.89 7.16 3.45
CA ALA A 136 39.92 6.89 2.00
C ALA A 136 38.52 6.91 1.38
N ALA A 137 37.53 6.28 2.02
CA ALA A 137 36.14 6.29 1.55
C ALA A 137 35.50 7.69 1.56
N SER A 138 35.99 8.57 2.43
CA SER A 138 35.44 9.91 2.67
C SER A 138 36.18 11.03 1.95
N GLU A 139 37.12 10.71 1.04
CA GLU A 139 37.97 11.69 0.34
C GLU A 139 37.16 12.84 -0.30
N LYS A 140 35.97 12.53 -0.82
CA LYS A 140 35.06 13.48 -1.49
C LYS A 140 33.98 14.05 -0.58
N ASN A 141 33.93 13.66 0.69
CA ASN A 141 32.93 14.12 1.65
C ASN A 141 33.44 15.39 2.36
N GLY A 142 32.92 16.55 1.94
CA GLY A 142 33.30 17.85 2.52
C GLY A 142 33.01 17.97 4.02
N HIS A 143 31.89 17.42 4.49
CA HIS A 143 31.55 17.46 5.92
C HIS A 143 32.52 16.63 6.76
N TYR A 144 32.88 15.44 6.28
CA TYR A 144 33.90 14.62 6.94
C TYR A 144 35.22 15.38 7.03
N ARG A 145 35.69 15.94 5.91
CA ARG A 145 36.97 16.66 5.84
C ARG A 145 37.04 17.90 6.74
N SER A 146 35.95 18.64 6.86
CA SER A 146 35.92 19.89 7.63
C SER A 146 35.66 19.69 9.11
N TYR A 147 34.96 18.62 9.52
CA TYR A 147 34.46 18.50 10.89
C TYR A 147 34.83 17.20 11.61
N VAL A 148 35.02 16.10 10.87
CA VAL A 148 35.17 14.75 11.46
C VAL A 148 36.62 14.26 11.38
N ARG A 149 37.33 14.62 10.31
CA ARG A 149 38.67 14.12 10.01
C ARG A 149 39.66 14.34 11.15
N GLU A 150 39.87 15.60 11.57
CA GLU A 150 40.86 15.92 12.62
C GLU A 150 40.53 15.25 13.97
N PRO A 151 39.29 15.30 14.49
CA PRO A 151 38.94 14.57 15.71
C PRO A 151 39.10 13.04 15.59
N LEU A 152 38.75 12.45 14.45
CA LEU A 152 38.82 11.00 14.27
C LEU A 152 40.26 10.51 14.12
N ASP A 153 41.12 11.27 13.43
CA ASP A 153 42.56 10.99 13.35
C ASP A 153 43.23 11.15 14.71
N ALA A 154 42.83 12.14 15.52
CA ALA A 154 43.32 12.29 16.88
C ALA A 154 43.00 11.05 17.75
N LEU A 155 41.78 10.49 17.64
CA LEU A 155 41.41 9.25 18.33
C LEU A 155 42.21 8.03 17.83
N ARG A 156 42.41 7.92 16.51
CA ARG A 156 43.27 6.88 15.91
C ARG A 156 44.69 6.93 16.47
N ASN A 157 45.26 8.13 16.63
CA ASN A 157 46.62 8.30 17.15
C ASN A 157 46.70 8.07 18.67
N GLN A 158 45.58 8.20 19.39
CA GLN A 158 45.50 7.99 20.84
C GLN A 158 45.39 6.51 21.23
N TYR A 159 44.64 5.71 20.47
CA TYR A 159 44.36 4.31 20.79
C TYR A 159 44.95 3.38 19.73
N ASP A 160 45.71 2.37 20.16
CA ASP A 160 46.27 1.37 19.26
C ASP A 160 45.18 0.48 18.62
N GLY A 161 45.57 -0.33 17.64
CA GLY A 161 44.64 -1.17 16.88
C GLY A 161 43.83 -2.19 17.71
N LYS A 162 44.18 -2.43 18.99
CA LYS A 162 43.43 -3.37 19.87
C LYS A 162 42.11 -2.77 20.36
N TYR A 163 41.96 -1.45 20.30
CA TYR A 163 40.76 -0.75 20.73
C TYR A 163 39.73 -0.57 19.61
N TRP A 164 40.10 -0.93 18.38
CA TRP A 164 39.24 -0.80 17.20
C TRP A 164 38.85 -2.18 16.69
N PRO A 165 37.62 -2.34 16.16
CA PRO A 165 37.26 -3.59 15.50
C PRO A 165 38.10 -3.78 14.24
N SER A 166 38.47 -5.01 13.97
CA SER A 166 39.08 -5.37 12.71
C SER A 166 38.06 -5.38 11.56
N LEU A 167 38.54 -5.37 10.32
CA LEU A 167 37.65 -5.35 9.15
C LEU A 167 36.80 -6.63 9.08
N GLU A 168 37.38 -7.79 9.40
CA GLU A 168 36.66 -9.05 9.50
C GLU A 168 35.56 -9.00 10.57
N GLN A 169 35.82 -8.41 11.75
CA GLN A 169 34.79 -8.25 12.80
C GLN A 169 33.64 -7.34 12.36
N ILE A 170 33.91 -6.29 11.58
CA ILE A 170 32.86 -5.44 11.01
C ILE A 170 32.05 -6.20 9.97
N LEU A 171 32.72 -6.98 9.11
CA LEU A 171 32.07 -7.80 8.10
C LEU A 171 31.24 -8.93 8.71
N ASP A 172 31.65 -9.50 9.85
CA ASP A 172 30.87 -10.48 10.59
C ASP A 172 29.54 -9.88 11.08
N VAL A 173 29.55 -8.64 11.56
CA VAL A 173 28.29 -7.94 11.93
C VAL A 173 27.42 -7.74 10.69
N ALA A 174 27.99 -7.27 9.59
CA ALA A 174 27.27 -7.08 8.33
C ALA A 174 26.72 -8.41 7.76
N ALA A 175 27.41 -9.53 8.00
CA ALA A 175 26.97 -10.86 7.59
C ALA A 175 25.76 -11.39 8.36
N LEU A 176 25.52 -10.88 9.57
CA LEU A 176 24.36 -11.22 10.38
C LEU A 176 23.14 -10.35 10.04
N GLU A 177 23.35 -9.22 9.36
CA GLU A 177 22.29 -8.29 8.98
C GLU A 177 21.65 -8.72 7.65
N ILE A 178 20.45 -9.32 7.75
CA ILE A 178 19.62 -9.62 6.58
C ILE A 178 18.32 -8.81 6.73
N PRO A 179 18.29 -7.55 6.27
CA PRO A 179 17.12 -6.71 6.45
C PRO A 179 15.93 -7.28 5.67
N GLU A 180 14.77 -7.29 6.31
CA GLU A 180 13.50 -7.60 5.65
C GLU A 180 12.90 -6.32 5.06
N ALA A 181 12.41 -6.39 3.83
CA ALA A 181 11.75 -5.25 3.22
C ALA A 181 10.35 -5.09 3.80
N GLU A 182 10.08 -3.95 4.42
CA GLU A 182 8.77 -3.59 4.94
C GLU A 182 7.91 -2.88 3.89
N PHE A 183 6.59 -3.04 3.99
CA PHE A 183 5.63 -2.37 3.12
C PHE A 183 4.99 -1.18 3.82
N LEU A 184 4.98 -0.02 3.15
CA LEU A 184 4.23 1.15 3.61
C LEU A 184 2.72 0.94 3.47
N ARG A 185 2.29 0.15 2.47
CA ARG A 185 0.89 -0.11 2.18
C ARG A 185 0.59 -1.59 2.30
N ARG A 186 -0.47 -1.90 3.06
CA ARG A 186 -1.00 -3.27 3.19
C ARG A 186 -1.49 -3.85 1.85
N SER A 187 -1.86 -3.00 0.88
CA SER A 187 -2.19 -3.47 -0.47
C SER A 187 -0.98 -4.05 -1.19
N GLU A 188 0.19 -3.43 -1.08
CA GLU A 188 1.43 -3.89 -1.71
C GLU A 188 1.89 -5.23 -1.11
N GLU A 189 1.87 -5.34 0.23
CA GLU A 189 2.13 -6.59 0.96
C GLU A 189 1.21 -7.74 0.47
N ALA A 190 -0.11 -7.50 0.50
CA ALA A 190 -1.06 -8.53 0.10
C ALA A 190 -1.02 -8.86 -1.41
N ILE A 191 -0.59 -7.92 -2.26
CA ILE A 191 -0.30 -8.18 -3.67
C ILE A 191 0.91 -9.11 -3.76
N VAL A 192 2.01 -8.82 -3.05
CA VAL A 192 3.22 -9.64 -3.06
C VAL A 192 2.95 -11.07 -2.62
N ASP A 193 2.17 -11.26 -1.55
CA ASP A 193 1.76 -12.57 -1.05
C ASP A 193 0.71 -13.28 -1.94
N GLY A 194 0.04 -12.50 -2.79
CA GLY A 194 -1.00 -13.00 -3.68
C GLY A 194 -0.47 -13.83 -4.85
N ARG A 195 -1.37 -14.61 -5.47
CA ARG A 195 -1.05 -15.49 -6.61
C ARG A 195 -0.66 -14.77 -7.91
N GLY A 196 -0.81 -13.45 -8.02
CA GLY A 196 -0.44 -12.70 -9.24
C GLY A 196 -1.53 -12.63 -10.30
N GLU A 197 -2.79 -12.86 -9.90
CA GLU A 197 -3.92 -12.70 -10.79
C GLU A 197 -4.34 -11.22 -10.84
N ALA A 198 -4.52 -10.69 -12.06
CA ALA A 198 -4.80 -9.27 -12.29
C ALA A 198 -6.03 -8.76 -11.51
N VAL A 199 -7.11 -9.54 -11.49
CA VAL A 199 -8.37 -9.13 -10.83
C VAL A 199 -8.23 -9.09 -9.30
N PRO A 200 -7.81 -10.16 -8.60
CA PRO A 200 -7.55 -10.09 -7.17
C PRO A 200 -6.55 -9.01 -6.77
N ASP A 201 -5.49 -8.81 -7.55
CA ASP A 201 -4.46 -7.82 -7.22
C ASP A 201 -4.99 -6.38 -7.42
N TYR A 202 -5.78 -6.12 -8.47
CA TYR A 202 -6.51 -4.85 -8.61
C TYR A 202 -7.49 -4.62 -7.46
N MET A 203 -8.24 -5.65 -7.03
CA MET A 203 -9.18 -5.50 -5.92
C MET A 203 -8.48 -5.16 -4.60
N ARG A 204 -7.28 -5.69 -4.35
CA ARG A 204 -6.47 -5.31 -3.19
C ARG A 204 -6.05 -3.85 -3.25
N GLU A 205 -5.61 -3.39 -4.42
CA GLU A 205 -5.25 -1.98 -4.60
C GLU A 205 -6.47 -1.06 -4.44
N LEU A 206 -7.60 -1.41 -5.05
CA LEU A 206 -8.85 -0.66 -4.91
C LEU A 206 -9.31 -0.55 -3.46
N PHE A 207 -9.29 -1.65 -2.71
CA PHE A 207 -9.68 -1.62 -1.30
C PHE A 207 -8.68 -0.85 -0.43
N GLY A 208 -7.38 -0.94 -0.73
CA GLY A 208 -6.37 -0.09 -0.10
C GLY A 208 -6.63 1.39 -0.34
N CYS A 209 -6.91 1.78 -1.59
CA CYS A 209 -7.27 3.15 -1.96
C CYS A 209 -8.58 3.61 -1.30
N ILE A 210 -9.60 2.76 -1.20
CA ILE A 210 -10.84 3.08 -0.47
C ILE A 210 -10.55 3.30 1.02
N GLU A 211 -9.68 2.52 1.63
CA GLU A 211 -9.29 2.73 3.04
C GLU A 211 -8.52 4.05 3.21
N THR A 212 -7.62 4.39 2.28
CA THR A 212 -6.98 5.71 2.25
C THR A 212 -8.02 6.84 2.19
N ALA A 213 -9.09 6.70 1.39
CA ALA A 213 -10.18 7.67 1.37
C ALA A 213 -10.97 7.73 2.70
N ARG A 214 -11.15 6.59 3.40
CA ARG A 214 -11.80 6.53 4.72
C ARG A 214 -11.00 7.27 5.80
N GLU A 215 -9.68 7.20 5.72
CA GLU A 215 -8.77 7.83 6.68
C GLU A 215 -8.41 9.29 6.31
N SER A 216 -8.73 9.72 5.08
CA SER A 216 -8.46 11.07 4.58
C SER A 216 -9.15 12.18 5.39
N TYR A 217 -8.75 13.43 5.18
CA TYR A 217 -9.37 14.59 5.84
C TYR A 217 -10.89 14.68 5.63
N TRP A 218 -11.38 14.33 4.44
CA TRP A 218 -12.80 14.41 4.09
C TRP A 218 -13.61 13.16 4.43
N LYS A 219 -12.96 12.09 4.91
CA LYS A 219 -13.48 10.78 5.38
C LYS A 219 -14.74 10.26 4.69
N LEU A 220 -14.65 9.08 4.10
CA LEU A 220 -15.86 8.37 3.64
C LEU A 220 -16.79 8.02 4.82
N PRO A 221 -18.12 7.99 4.60
CA PRO A 221 -19.07 7.51 5.61
C PRO A 221 -18.72 6.09 6.09
N ALA A 222 -18.88 5.79 7.38
CA ALA A 222 -18.51 4.50 7.96
C ALA A 222 -19.17 3.29 7.26
N GLY A 223 -20.37 3.47 6.73
CA GLY A 223 -21.12 2.45 5.98
C GLY A 223 -20.87 2.45 4.47
N PHE A 224 -19.92 3.24 3.96
CA PHE A 224 -19.64 3.32 2.53
C PHE A 224 -19.26 1.96 1.99
N THR A 225 -20.05 1.48 1.03
CA THR A 225 -19.81 0.22 0.34
C THR A 225 -20.24 0.35 -1.11
N LEU A 226 -19.53 -0.33 -2.00
CA LEU A 226 -19.95 -0.54 -3.38
C LEU A 226 -20.62 -1.91 -3.52
N SER A 227 -21.58 -1.98 -4.43
CA SER A 227 -22.22 -3.25 -4.78
C SER A 227 -21.24 -4.17 -5.51
N ASP A 228 -21.45 -5.48 -5.43
CA ASP A 228 -20.62 -6.45 -6.18
C ASP A 228 -20.68 -6.19 -7.70
N ALA A 229 -21.82 -5.70 -8.20
CA ALA A 229 -21.97 -5.29 -9.60
C ALA A 229 -21.14 -4.05 -9.95
N SER A 230 -21.10 -3.07 -9.05
CA SER A 230 -20.29 -1.86 -9.23
C SER A 230 -18.80 -2.17 -9.18
N LEU A 231 -18.38 -3.05 -8.27
CA LEU A 231 -17.01 -3.55 -8.21
C LEU A 231 -16.62 -4.33 -9.46
N ALA A 232 -17.51 -5.20 -9.97
CA ALA A 232 -17.28 -5.94 -11.22
C ALA A 232 -17.10 -5.00 -12.41
N MET A 233 -17.96 -3.99 -12.54
CA MET A 233 -17.83 -3.01 -13.61
C MET A 233 -16.55 -2.18 -13.49
N LEU A 234 -16.18 -1.74 -12.28
CA LEU A 234 -14.93 -1.03 -12.04
C LEU A 234 -13.70 -1.85 -12.45
N VAL A 235 -13.67 -3.14 -12.09
CA VAL A 235 -12.61 -4.07 -12.51
C VAL A 235 -12.55 -4.18 -14.03
N THR A 236 -13.69 -4.47 -14.67
CA THR A 236 -13.81 -4.64 -16.13
C THR A 236 -13.28 -3.41 -16.87
N VAL A 237 -13.74 -2.22 -16.48
CA VAL A 237 -13.38 -0.96 -17.16
C VAL A 237 -11.97 -0.50 -16.83
N SER A 238 -11.51 -0.65 -15.58
CA SER A 238 -10.17 -0.21 -15.19
C SER A 238 -9.06 -1.06 -15.81
N LEU A 239 -9.25 -2.38 -15.83
CA LEU A 239 -8.28 -3.33 -16.39
C LEU A 239 -8.44 -3.55 -17.89
N ASP A 240 -9.50 -3.02 -18.49
CA ASP A 240 -9.84 -3.17 -19.91
C ASP A 240 -9.94 -4.65 -20.33
N ILE A 241 -10.70 -5.42 -19.56
CA ILE A 241 -10.92 -6.85 -19.76
C ILE A 241 -12.38 -7.14 -20.11
N ASP A 242 -12.65 -8.37 -20.53
CA ASP A 242 -14.02 -8.86 -20.71
C ASP A 242 -14.81 -8.84 -19.39
N ASN A 243 -16.13 -8.75 -19.52
CA ASN A 243 -17.03 -8.56 -18.40
C ASN A 243 -16.87 -9.67 -17.34
N ILE A 244 -16.43 -9.29 -16.14
CA ILE A 244 -16.29 -10.21 -15.02
C ILE A 244 -17.63 -10.41 -14.30
N SER A 245 -17.89 -11.64 -13.85
CA SER A 245 -19.12 -11.93 -13.10
C SER A 245 -19.11 -11.30 -11.70
N ASN A 246 -20.29 -10.81 -11.29
CA ASN A 246 -20.52 -10.28 -9.94
C ASN A 246 -20.18 -11.31 -8.86
N ASP A 247 -20.45 -12.60 -9.12
CA ASP A 247 -20.16 -13.69 -8.18
C ASP A 247 -18.67 -13.89 -7.97
N ARG A 248 -17.85 -13.78 -9.02
CA ARG A 248 -16.39 -13.88 -8.89
C ARG A 248 -15.84 -12.76 -8.03
N VAL A 249 -16.30 -11.53 -8.25
CA VAL A 249 -15.90 -10.36 -7.46
C VAL A 249 -16.37 -10.45 -6.02
N LYS A 250 -17.61 -10.91 -5.79
CA LYS A 250 -18.15 -11.19 -4.46
C LYS A 250 -17.31 -12.22 -3.71
N MET A 251 -16.90 -13.31 -4.37
CA MET A 251 -16.02 -14.33 -3.77
C MET A 251 -14.69 -13.73 -3.33
N ILE A 252 -14.05 -12.92 -4.19
CA ILE A 252 -12.77 -12.27 -3.88
C ILE A 252 -12.94 -11.29 -2.71
N ARG A 253 -13.94 -10.39 -2.76
CA ARG A 253 -14.24 -9.44 -1.68
C ARG A 253 -14.49 -10.15 -0.36
N THR A 254 -15.30 -11.21 -0.37
CA THR A 254 -15.64 -11.97 0.85
C THR A 254 -14.42 -12.67 1.43
N ARG A 255 -13.54 -13.20 0.57
CA ARG A 255 -12.25 -13.78 1.01
C ARG A 255 -11.36 -12.72 1.66
N LEU A 256 -11.13 -11.60 0.99
CA LEU A 256 -10.30 -10.50 1.51
C LEU A 256 -10.84 -9.95 2.84
N HIS A 257 -12.17 -9.81 2.97
CA HIS A 257 -12.79 -9.43 4.24
C HIS A 257 -12.53 -10.47 5.35
N LYS A 258 -12.64 -11.77 5.05
CA LYS A 258 -12.36 -12.84 6.03
C LYS A 258 -10.89 -12.86 6.46
N GLU A 259 -9.98 -12.48 5.57
CA GLU A 259 -8.55 -12.29 5.85
C GLU A 259 -8.26 -10.98 6.61
N GLY A 260 -9.29 -10.16 6.90
CA GLY A 260 -9.15 -8.91 7.62
C GLY A 260 -8.47 -7.80 6.80
N PHE A 261 -8.55 -7.88 5.46
CA PHE A 261 -7.98 -6.88 4.57
C PHE A 261 -8.76 -5.55 4.67
N PRO A 262 -8.11 -4.38 4.91
CA PRO A 262 -8.78 -3.10 5.04
C PRO A 262 -9.51 -2.69 3.76
N GLY A 263 -10.57 -1.90 3.89
CA GLY A 263 -11.41 -1.53 2.75
C GLY A 263 -12.26 -2.67 2.16
N ALA A 264 -12.09 -3.94 2.55
CA ALA A 264 -13.02 -5.01 2.20
C ALA A 264 -14.19 -5.07 3.19
N TRP A 265 -15.41 -5.31 2.72
CA TRP A 265 -16.62 -5.39 3.56
C TRP A 265 -17.40 -6.70 3.33
N THR A 266 -18.32 -7.04 4.24
CA THR A 266 -19.36 -8.07 3.97
C THR A 266 -20.55 -7.47 3.24
N THR A 267 -21.36 -8.31 2.57
CA THR A 267 -22.61 -7.80 1.99
C THR A 267 -23.52 -7.39 3.15
N SER A 268 -23.93 -6.12 3.20
CA SER A 268 -24.97 -5.68 4.13
C SER A 268 -26.24 -6.51 3.87
N ARG A 269 -26.68 -7.28 4.87
CA ARG A 269 -28.04 -7.83 4.85
C ARG A 269 -28.96 -6.60 4.83
N ARG A 270 -29.61 -6.33 3.70
CA ARG A 270 -30.76 -5.42 3.68
C ARG A 270 -31.66 -5.87 4.81
N SER A 271 -31.83 -5.01 5.82
CA SER A 271 -32.87 -5.18 6.82
C SER A 271 -34.18 -5.33 6.06
N SER A 272 -34.79 -6.51 6.11
CA SER A 272 -36.14 -6.72 5.58
C SER A 272 -37.03 -5.60 6.13
N PRO A 273 -37.91 -4.98 5.34
CA PRO A 273 -38.90 -4.07 5.88
C PRO A 273 -39.68 -4.85 6.93
N ARG A 274 -39.70 -4.37 8.18
CA ARG A 274 -40.67 -4.85 9.17
C ARG A 274 -42.04 -4.74 8.50
N GLN A 275 -42.65 -5.88 8.21
CA GLN A 275 -44.07 -5.93 7.86
C GLN A 275 -44.82 -5.25 9.00
N THR A 276 -45.30 -4.03 8.75
CA THR A 276 -46.37 -3.44 9.52
C THR A 276 -47.60 -4.29 9.29
N VAL A 277 -47.87 -5.19 10.22
CA VAL A 277 -49.15 -5.88 10.31
C VAL A 277 -50.16 -4.84 10.77
N ALA A 278 -50.95 -4.32 9.84
CA ALA A 278 -52.16 -3.58 10.13
C ALA A 278 -53.32 -4.58 10.22
N GLY A 279 -53.96 -4.65 11.38
CA GLY A 279 -55.22 -5.37 11.55
C GLY A 279 -55.40 -5.92 12.96
N GLU A 280 -55.97 -5.11 13.86
CA GLU A 280 -57.34 -5.33 14.34
C GLU A 280 -57.69 -4.28 15.41
N ARG A 281 -58.72 -3.48 15.10
CA ARG A 281 -59.49 -2.71 16.08
C ARG A 281 -60.43 -3.68 16.78
N GLY A 282 -60.56 -3.58 18.09
CA GLY A 282 -61.72 -4.19 18.76
C GLY A 282 -61.66 -4.18 20.29
N ALA A 283 -62.38 -3.21 20.86
CA ALA A 283 -63.06 -3.28 22.16
C ALA A 283 -62.24 -3.29 23.46
N ASN A 284 -62.23 -2.14 24.13
CA ASN A 284 -62.29 -2.06 25.59
C ASN A 284 -63.53 -2.79 26.12
N PRO A 285 -63.45 -3.32 27.35
CA PRO A 285 -64.46 -2.91 28.33
C PRO A 285 -63.87 -2.42 29.65
N SER A 286 -64.67 -1.53 30.23
CA SER A 286 -64.58 -0.82 31.51
C SER A 286 -64.30 -1.66 32.76
N PRO A 287 -63.96 -1.00 33.90
CA PRO A 287 -63.45 -1.64 35.09
C PRO A 287 -64.58 -2.15 35.99
N ASP A 288 -64.35 -3.26 36.69
CA ASP A 288 -65.16 -3.61 37.85
C ASP A 288 -64.28 -4.04 39.04
N LYS A 289 -64.81 -3.68 40.20
CA LYS A 289 -64.20 -3.57 41.52
C LYS A 289 -64.09 -4.94 42.20
N SER A 290 -63.32 -4.93 43.30
CA SER A 290 -63.45 -5.79 44.49
C SER A 290 -62.87 -7.22 44.34
N LYS A 291 -62.16 -7.85 45.29
CA LYS A 291 -62.05 -7.76 46.76
C LYS A 291 -60.65 -8.24 47.21
N GLY A 292 -60.23 -7.81 48.41
CA GLY A 292 -59.11 -8.38 49.20
C GLY A 292 -59.37 -9.83 49.67
N PRO A 293 -58.57 -10.40 50.60
CA PRO A 293 -57.97 -9.78 51.78
C PRO A 293 -56.47 -9.45 51.68
#